data_AF-A0A4U0UUE4-F1
#
_entry.id   AF-A0A4U0UUE4-F1
#
_cell.length_a   1.000
_cell.length_b   1.000
_cell.length_c   1.000
_cell.angle_alpha   90.00
_cell.angle_beta   90.00
_cell.angle_gamma   90.00
#
_symmetry.space_group_name_H-M   'P 1'
#
loop_
_entity.id
_entity.type
_entity.pdbx_description
1 polymer ?
#
loop_
_entity_poly.entity_id
_entity_poly.type
_entity_poly.pdbx_seq_one_letter_code
_entity_poly.pdbx_strand_id
1 'polypeptide(L)'
;RGDYGKAETLYGRALAEREKQLGLEHIYTLRAVHNLAVVYHRQGRYGEAEALYGRALAGREKQLEPEHPDTLRTVQNLAVVYQNQGR
;
A
#
# COMPACT_ATOMS: atom_id res chain seq x y z
N ARG A 1 7.49 -20.12 -5.89
CA ARG A 1 6.14 -19.63 -5.52
C ARG A 1 6.32 -18.81 -4.24
N GLY A 2 6.01 -17.51 -4.25
CA GLY A 2 6.17 -16.68 -3.05
C GLY A 2 5.11 -17.03 -2.00
N ASP A 3 5.48 -17.06 -0.72
CA ASP A 3 4.55 -17.30 0.38
C ASP A 3 3.85 -15.99 0.78
N TYR A 4 2.88 -15.58 -0.05
CA TYR A 4 2.16 -14.32 0.14
C TYR A 4 1.28 -14.30 1.39
N GLY A 5 0.87 -15.47 1.91
CA GLY A 5 0.10 -15.55 3.16
C GLY A 5 0.95 -15.20 4.38
N LYS A 6 2.20 -15.67 4.43
CA LYS A 6 3.14 -15.23 5.47
C LYS A 6 3.46 -13.74 5.34
N ALA A 7 3.64 -13.25 4.11
CA ALA A 7 3.92 -11.83 3.88
C ALA A 7 2.76 -10.94 4.37
N GLU A 8 1.51 -11.31 4.08
CA GLU A 8 0.31 -10.61 4.55
C GLU A 8 0.26 -10.55 6.08
N THR A 9 0.48 -11.68 6.75
CA THR A 9 0.48 -11.73 8.22
C THR A 9 1.55 -10.81 8.82
N LEU A 10 2.76 -10.86 8.29
CA LEU A 10 3.88 -10.05 8.77
C LEU A 10 3.67 -8.55 8.50
N TYR A 11 3.23 -8.18 7.30
CA TYR A 11 2.93 -6.79 6.97
C TYR A 11 1.73 -6.24 7.72
N GLY A 12 0.68 -7.05 7.92
CA GLY A 12 -0.49 -6.69 8.73
C GLY A 12 -0.13 -6.41 10.18
N ARG A 13 0.66 -7.29 10.81
CA ARG A 13 1.18 -7.06 12.16
C ARG A 13 2.05 -5.80 12.24
N ALA A 14 2.95 -5.62 11.29
CA ALA A 14 3.84 -4.46 11.27
C ALA A 14 3.07 -3.15 10.99
N LEU A 15 1.96 -3.21 10.25
CA LEU A 15 1.08 -2.07 10.04
C LEU A 15 0.37 -1.70 11.34
N ALA A 16 -0.25 -2.66 12.02
CA ALA A 16 -0.97 -2.41 13.28
C ALA A 16 -0.07 -1.77 14.35
N GLU A 17 1.16 -2.25 14.51
CA GLU A 17 2.12 -1.65 15.46
C GLU A 17 2.54 -0.24 15.05
N ARG A 18 2.75 0.03 13.76
CA ARG A 18 3.10 1.37 13.28
C ARG A 18 1.95 2.36 13.42
N GLU A 19 0.73 1.94 13.14
CA GLU A 19 -0.46 2.78 13.38
C GLU A 19 -0.58 3.16 14.85
N LYS A 20 -0.34 2.21 15.75
CA LYS A 20 -0.35 2.44 17.20
C LYS A 20 0.77 3.38 17.66
N GLN A 21 1.99 3.21 17.15
CA GLN A 21 3.16 3.95 17.66
C GLN A 21 3.38 5.30 16.98
N LEU A 22 3.07 5.40 15.68
CA LEU A 22 3.44 6.54 14.85
C LEU A 22 2.22 7.30 14.32
N GLY A 23 1.03 6.69 14.37
CA GLY A 23 -0.20 7.21 13.79
C GLY A 23 -0.43 6.79 12.34
N LEU A 24 -1.66 7.04 11.86
CA LEU A 24 -2.16 6.53 10.58
C LEU A 24 -1.49 7.17 9.35
N GLU A 25 -1.13 8.45 9.45
CA GLU A 25 -0.58 9.23 8.35
C GLU A 25 0.95 9.20 8.32
N HIS A 26 1.63 8.66 9.35
CA HIS A 26 3.10 8.70 9.40
C HIS A 26 3.74 7.97 8.21
N ILE A 27 4.81 8.51 7.62
CA ILE A 27 5.40 7.99 6.38
C ILE A 27 5.77 6.50 6.41
N TYR A 28 6.29 6.01 7.53
CA TYR A 28 6.54 4.57 7.72
C TYR A 28 5.28 3.72 7.82
N THR A 29 4.19 4.26 8.37
CA THR A 29 2.86 3.63 8.35
C THR A 29 2.36 3.55 6.91
N LEU A 30 2.42 4.64 6.15
CA LEU A 30 2.03 4.67 4.74
C LEU A 30 2.86 3.72 3.86
N ARG A 31 4.16 3.57 4.17
CA ARG A 31 5.01 2.55 3.52
C ARG A 31 4.56 1.12 3.84
N ALA A 32 4.13 0.85 5.07
CA ALA A 32 3.59 -0.45 5.44
C ALA A 32 2.26 -0.74 4.73
N VAL A 33 1.37 0.26 4.65
CA VAL A 33 0.11 0.20 3.89
C VAL A 33 0.39 -0.15 2.42
N HIS A 34 1.30 0.58 1.76
CA HIS A 34 1.69 0.31 0.37
C HIS A 34 2.22 -1.12 0.18
N ASN A 35 3.05 -1.62 1.10
CA ASN A 35 3.60 -2.96 0.99
C ASN A 35 2.55 -4.05 1.17
N LEU A 36 1.58 -3.86 2.08
CA LEU A 36 0.45 -4.78 2.21
C LEU A 36 -0.43 -4.78 0.95
N ALA A 37 -0.61 -3.62 0.32
CA ALA A 37 -1.29 -3.52 -0.98
C ALA A 37 -0.57 -4.33 -2.08
N VAL A 38 0.77 -4.30 -2.12
CA VAL A 38 1.56 -5.15 -3.03
C VAL A 38 1.27 -6.62 -2.78
N VAL A 39 1.18 -7.05 -1.52
CA VAL A 39 0.87 -8.45 -1.20
C VAL A 39 -0.51 -8.85 -1.73
N TYR A 40 -1.54 -8.04 -1.49
CA TYR A 40 -2.88 -8.29 -2.02
C TYR A 40 -2.93 -8.31 -3.55
N HIS A 41 -2.22 -7.39 -4.21
CA HIS A 41 -2.09 -7.39 -5.67
C HIS A 41 -1.48 -8.70 -6.18
N ARG A 42 -0.42 -9.19 -5.53
CA ARG A 42 0.23 -10.47 -5.90
C ARG A 42 -0.63 -11.71 -5.61
N GLN A 43 -1.61 -11.59 -4.71
CA GLN A 43 -2.61 -12.63 -4.44
C GLN A 43 -3.83 -12.54 -5.40
N GLY A 44 -3.89 -11.55 -6.30
CA GLY A 44 -5.06 -11.31 -7.15
C GLY A 44 -6.22 -10.60 -6.45
N ARG A 45 -6.03 -10.13 -5.21
CA ARG A 45 -7.03 -9.42 -4.40
C ARG A 45 -7.02 -7.93 -4.74
N TYR A 46 -7.46 -7.61 -5.96
CA TYR A 46 -7.29 -6.27 -6.52
C TYR A 46 -8.08 -5.17 -5.80
N GLY A 47 -9.29 -5.46 -5.31
CA GLY A 47 -10.08 -4.47 -4.56
C GLY A 47 -9.42 -4.05 -3.23
N GLU A 48 -8.81 -5.00 -2.54
CA GLU A 48 -8.09 -4.71 -1.28
C GLU A 48 -6.76 -4.00 -1.54
N ALA A 49 -6.07 -4.36 -2.63
CA ALA A 49 -4.90 -3.63 -3.08
C ALA A 49 -5.23 -2.17 -3.45
N GLU A 50 -6.30 -1.94 -4.20
CA GLU A 50 -6.79 -0.60 -4.59
C GLU A 50 -7.05 0.27 -3.35
N ALA A 51 -7.81 -0.26 -2.38
CA ALA A 51 -8.15 0.48 -1.15
C ALA A 51 -6.89 0.90 -0.38
N LEU A 52 -5.92 -0.01 -0.23
CA LEU A 52 -4.67 0.29 0.48
C LEU A 52 -3.76 1.23 -0.30
N TYR A 53 -3.62 1.05 -1.62
CA TYR A 53 -2.85 2.01 -2.43
C TYR A 53 -3.48 3.40 -2.41
N GLY A 54 -4.80 3.51 -2.49
CA GLY A 54 -5.51 4.79 -2.38
C GLY A 54 -5.26 5.47 -1.04
N ARG A 55 -5.33 4.72 0.08
CA ARG A 55 -4.96 5.24 1.40
C ARG A 55 -3.50 5.71 1.45
N ALA A 56 -2.57 4.90 0.93
CA ALA A 56 -1.15 5.25 0.93
C ALA A 56 -0.87 6.49 0.07
N LEU A 57 -1.59 6.65 -1.05
CA LEU A 57 -1.47 7.80 -1.95
C LEU A 57 -1.93 9.08 -1.26
N ALA A 58 -3.15 9.08 -0.69
CA ALA A 58 -3.71 10.25 -0.04
C ALA A 58 -2.83 10.75 1.13
N GLY A 59 -2.25 9.83 1.91
CA GLY A 59 -1.31 10.21 2.97
C GLY A 59 0.03 10.72 2.42
N ARG A 60 0.53 10.10 1.34
CA ARG A 60 1.79 10.52 0.70
C ARG A 60 1.64 11.89 0.06
N GLU A 61 0.59 12.20 -0.67
CA GLU A 61 0.38 13.52 -1.28
C GLU A 61 0.29 14.66 -0.26
N LYS A 62 -0.14 14.38 0.98
CA LYS A 62 -0.14 15.39 2.05
C LYS A 62 1.24 15.62 2.68
N GLN A 63 2.07 14.58 2.76
CA GLN A 63 3.37 14.63 3.46
C GLN A 63 4.56 14.77 2.53
N LEU A 64 4.37 14.34 1.29
CA LEU A 64 5.33 14.30 0.20
C LEU A 64 4.70 15.05 -0.96
N GLU A 65 5.50 15.82 -1.68
CA GLU A 65 5.05 16.45 -2.91
C GLU A 65 4.60 15.37 -3.93
N PRO A 66 3.66 15.68 -4.82
CA PRO A 66 3.15 14.73 -5.82
C PRO A 66 4.24 14.04 -6.65
N GLU A 67 5.33 14.75 -6.92
CA GLU A 67 6.48 14.32 -7.71
C GLU A 67 7.44 13.41 -6.93
N HIS A 68 7.24 13.24 -5.62
CA HIS A 68 8.12 12.41 -4.80
C HIS A 68 8.09 10.96 -5.30
N PRO A 69 9.26 10.26 -5.40
CA PRO A 69 9.34 8.91 -5.96
C PRO A 69 8.39 7.89 -5.32
N ASP A 70 8.18 7.98 -4.01
CA ASP A 70 7.23 7.11 -3.30
C ASP A 70 5.76 7.40 -3.66
N THR A 71 5.41 8.65 -3.95
CA THR A 71 4.06 9.03 -4.40
C THR A 71 3.83 8.46 -5.80
N LEU A 72 4.75 8.74 -6.73
CA LEU A 72 4.71 8.24 -8.11
C LEU A 72 4.65 6.71 -8.18
N ARG A 73 5.41 6.01 -7.32
CA ARG A 73 5.37 4.55 -7.22
C ARG A 73 3.99 4.03 -6.79
N THR A 74 3.30 4.71 -5.87
CA THR A 74 1.94 4.32 -5.50
C THR A 74 0.98 4.53 -6.66
N VAL A 75 1.07 5.68 -7.35
CA VAL A 75 0.24 5.97 -8.53
C VAL A 75 0.41 4.89 -9.60
N GLN A 76 1.66 4.52 -9.92
CA GLN A 76 1.93 3.50 -10.92
C GLN A 76 1.34 2.13 -10.53
N ASN A 77 1.49 1.72 -9.26
CA ASN A 77 0.92 0.46 -8.81
C ASN A 77 -0.61 0.47 -8.80
N LEU A 78 -1.23 1.61 -8.47
CA LEU A 78 -2.68 1.77 -8.52
C LEU A 78 -3.20 1.68 -9.96
N ALA A 79 -2.50 2.27 -10.94
CA ALA A 79 -2.82 2.13 -12.36
C ALA A 79 -2.74 0.67 -12.83
N VAL A 80 -1.71 -0.08 -12.39
CA VAL A 80 -1.61 -1.52 -12.67
C VAL A 80 -2.76 -2.30 -12.03
N VAL A 81 -3.20 -1.92 -10.83
CA VAL A 81 -4.36 -2.55 -10.18
C VAL A 81 -5.63 -2.31 -10.99
N TYR A 82 -5.88 -1.08 -11.46
CA TYR A 82 -7.03 -0.78 -12.33
C TYR A 82 -7.00 -1.57 -13.64
N GLN A 83 -5.85 -1.64 -14.30
CA GLN A 83 -5.67 -2.45 -15.50
C GLN A 83 -6.03 -3.92 -15.25
N ASN A 84 -5.61 -4.49 -14.13
CA ASN A 84 -5.93 -5.88 -13.77
C ASN A 84 -7.40 -6.09 -13.40
N GLN A 85 -8.12 -5.04 -13.03
CA GLN A 85 -9.57 -5.05 -12.83
C GLN A 85 -10.36 -4.79 -14.13
N GLY A 86 -9.68 -4.46 -15.24
CA GLY A 86 -10.34 -4.06 -16.49
C GLY A 86 -10.99 -2.67 -16.43
N ARG A 87 -10.45 -1.77 -15.60
CA ARG A 87 -10.91 -0.38 -15.44
C ARG A 87 -9.88 0.61 -15.94
#